data_AF-A0A1Y1N358-F1
#
_entry.id   AF-A0A1Y1N358-F1
#
_cell.length_a   1.000
_cell.length_b   1.000
_cell.length_c   1.000
_cell.angle_alpha   90.00
_cell.angle_beta   90.00
_cell.angle_gamma   90.00
#
_symmetry.space_group_name_H-M   'P 1'
#
loop_
_entity.id
_entity.type
_entity.pdbx_description
1 polymer ?
#
loop_
_entity_poly.entity_id
_entity_poly.type
_entity_poly.pdbx_seq_one_letter_code
_entity_poly.pdbx_strand_id
1 'polypeptide(L)'
;MAGLSKVLDTDNTVFCAFVTCSSILVLKMMGMSILTGRQRKIHGVPASPEDLTLLKGKTIESHPDVDRVRRAHLNDLENIPIFYMAGIGYALTDPNPSVAVALYSTYTLARIAHTIVYAVHVVPQPARGISWGVGFAITGYMAMRTIKYFCCDSCIALCQNWVH
;
A
#
# COMPACT_ATOMS: atom_id res chain seq x y z
N MET A 1 23.36 -16.88 9.92
CA MET A 1 23.07 -15.92 8.83
C MET A 1 22.58 -16.57 7.53
N ALA A 2 22.61 -17.91 7.38
CA ALA A 2 22.16 -18.60 6.15
C ALA A 2 20.64 -18.60 5.89
N GLY A 3 19.81 -18.30 6.92
CA GLY A 3 18.36 -18.24 6.76
C GLY A 3 17.86 -16.97 6.06
N LEU A 4 18.47 -15.82 6.35
CA LEU A 4 18.02 -14.53 5.80
C LEU A 4 18.39 -14.37 4.31
N SER A 5 19.57 -14.85 3.90
CA SER A 5 19.99 -14.82 2.49
C SER A 5 19.06 -15.63 1.59
N LYS A 6 18.50 -16.73 2.10
CA LYS A 6 17.54 -17.56 1.36
C LYS A 6 16.16 -16.89 1.20
N VAL A 7 15.77 -16.05 2.14
CA VAL A 7 14.49 -15.31 2.07
C VAL A 7 14.59 -14.12 1.13
N LEU A 8 15.76 -13.47 1.07
CA LEU A 8 16.04 -12.32 0.20
C LEU A 8 16.51 -12.72 -1.21
N ASP A 9 16.48 -14.01 -1.53
CA ASP A 9 16.90 -14.51 -2.83
C ASP A 9 15.83 -14.29 -3.89
N THR A 10 16.24 -13.98 -5.11
CA THR A 10 15.33 -13.81 -6.26
C THR A 10 14.64 -15.12 -6.65
N ASP A 11 15.22 -16.26 -6.28
CA ASP A 11 14.64 -17.58 -6.48
C ASP A 11 13.43 -17.83 -5.56
N ASN A 12 13.28 -17.04 -4.49
CA ASN A 12 12.12 -17.15 -3.62
C ASN A 12 10.90 -16.48 -4.26
N THR A 13 9.95 -17.31 -4.69
CA THR A 13 8.70 -16.86 -5.33
C THR A 13 7.91 -15.88 -4.46
N VAL A 14 7.94 -16.02 -3.13
CA VAL A 14 7.26 -15.12 -2.18
C VAL A 14 7.89 -13.73 -2.22
N PHE A 15 9.23 -13.67 -2.14
CA PHE A 15 9.97 -12.42 -2.15
C PHE A 15 9.85 -11.72 -3.51
N CYS A 16 10.00 -12.46 -4.60
CA CYS A 16 9.81 -11.95 -5.95
C CYS A 16 8.41 -11.34 -6.13
N ALA A 17 7.35 -12.07 -5.74
CA ALA A 17 5.98 -11.56 -5.81
C ALA A 17 5.76 -10.31 -4.96
N PHE A 18 6.33 -10.26 -3.75
CA PHE A 18 6.27 -9.08 -2.88
C PHE A 18 6.95 -7.87 -3.52
N VAL A 19 8.17 -8.03 -4.05
CA VAL A 19 8.94 -6.94 -4.68
C VAL A 19 8.26 -6.43 -5.94
N THR A 20 7.76 -7.33 -6.80
CA THR A 20 7.02 -6.95 -8.01
C THR A 20 5.75 -6.18 -7.66
N CYS A 21 4.93 -6.69 -6.74
CA CYS A 21 3.69 -6.03 -6.31
C CYS A 21 3.98 -4.65 -5.66
N SER A 22 5.01 -4.58 -4.82
CA SER A 22 5.43 -3.32 -4.18
C SER A 22 5.89 -2.30 -5.21
N SER A 23 6.67 -2.72 -6.21
CA SER A 23 7.15 -1.84 -7.29
C SER A 23 5.98 -1.27 -8.10
N ILE A 24 4.97 -2.09 -8.41
CA ILE A 24 3.74 -1.64 -9.10
C ILE A 24 2.99 -0.60 -8.25
N LEU A 25 2.86 -0.83 -6.94
CA LEU A 25 2.19 0.10 -6.03
C LEU A 25 2.94 1.43 -5.92
N VAL A 26 4.28 1.42 -5.88
CA VAL A 26 5.11 2.64 -5.91
C VAL A 26 4.87 3.42 -7.21
N LEU A 27 4.94 2.77 -8.37
CA LEU A 27 4.69 3.43 -9.66
C LEU A 27 3.30 4.06 -9.72
N LYS A 28 2.29 3.36 -9.18
CA LYS A 28 0.93 3.88 -9.06
C LYS A 28 0.87 5.12 -8.16
N MET A 29 1.58 5.15 -7.03
CA MET A 29 1.66 6.33 -6.16
C MET A 29 2.32 7.53 -6.84
N MET A 30 3.40 7.29 -7.59
CA MET A 30 4.02 8.32 -8.42
C MET A 30 3.03 8.86 -9.46
N GLY A 31 2.26 7.97 -10.11
CA GLY A 31 1.19 8.37 -11.04
C GLY A 31 0.11 9.24 -10.39
N MET A 32 -0.32 8.92 -9.17
CA MET A 32 -1.31 9.71 -8.43
C MET A 32 -0.82 11.13 -8.08
N SER A 33 0.47 11.29 -7.80
CA SER A 33 1.09 12.61 -7.62
C SER A 33 0.99 13.46 -8.89
N ILE A 34 1.34 12.88 -10.05
CA ILE A 34 1.26 13.56 -11.35
C ILE A 34 -0.18 13.93 -11.69
N LEU A 35 -1.14 13.03 -11.47
CA LEU A 35 -2.56 13.31 -11.70
C LEU A 35 -3.08 14.46 -10.82
N THR A 36 -2.66 14.52 -9.55
CA THR A 36 -3.00 15.63 -8.65
C THR A 36 -2.47 16.96 -9.21
N GLY A 37 -1.21 16.98 -9.66
CA GLY A 37 -0.62 18.16 -10.30
C GLY A 37 -1.33 18.56 -11.60
N ARG A 38 -1.75 17.60 -12.41
CA ARG A 38 -2.50 17.87 -13.65
C ARG A 38 -3.88 18.46 -13.34
N GLN A 39 -4.60 17.92 -12.37
CA GLN A 39 -5.92 18.46 -11.99
C GLN A 39 -5.82 19.87 -11.39
N ARG A 40 -4.78 20.15 -10.61
CA ARG A 40 -4.47 21.51 -10.14
C ARG A 40 -4.26 22.48 -11.30
N LYS A 41 -3.52 22.07 -12.33
CA LYS A 41 -3.31 22.90 -13.54
C LYS A 41 -4.60 23.12 -14.33
N ILE A 42 -5.41 22.08 -14.55
CA ILE A 42 -6.67 22.17 -15.31
C ILE A 42 -7.66 23.10 -14.62
N HIS A 43 -7.87 22.95 -13.32
CA HIS A 43 -8.81 23.76 -12.56
C HIS A 43 -8.20 25.07 -12.04
N GLY A 44 -6.90 25.28 -12.25
CA GLY A 44 -6.16 26.46 -11.79
C GLY A 44 -6.16 26.64 -10.28
N VAL A 45 -6.09 25.54 -9.53
CA VAL A 45 -6.02 25.56 -8.06
C VAL A 45 -4.54 25.56 -7.66
N PRO A 46 -4.01 26.67 -7.12
CA PRO A 46 -2.62 26.76 -6.66
C PRO A 46 -2.32 25.74 -5.55
N ALA A 47 -1.08 25.27 -5.45
CA ALA A 47 -0.65 24.36 -4.40
C ALA A 47 -0.17 25.09 -3.15
N SER A 48 0.47 26.23 -3.35
CA SER A 48 0.99 27.10 -2.30
C SER A 48 0.47 28.53 -2.49
N PRO A 49 0.39 29.34 -1.43
CA PRO A 49 0.20 30.78 -1.56
C PRO A 49 1.27 31.46 -2.43
N GLU A 50 2.48 30.90 -2.51
CA GLU A 50 3.56 31.35 -3.42
C GLU A 50 3.11 31.30 -4.90
N ASP A 51 2.34 30.27 -5.27
CA ASP A 51 1.85 30.05 -6.64
C ASP A 51 0.73 31.03 -7.04
N LEU A 52 0.12 31.74 -6.07
CA LEU A 52 -0.92 32.75 -6.32
C LEU A 52 -0.36 33.95 -7.10
N THR A 53 0.90 34.29 -6.86
CA THR A 53 1.60 35.40 -7.52
C THR A 53 1.77 35.14 -9.02
N LEU A 54 2.02 33.87 -9.39
CA LEU A 54 2.12 33.41 -10.77
C LEU A 54 0.76 33.26 -11.45
N LEU A 55 -0.30 32.94 -10.69
CA LEU A 55 -1.63 32.64 -11.22
C LEU A 55 -2.60 33.83 -11.24
N LYS A 56 -2.14 35.05 -10.96
CA LYS A 56 -2.86 36.34 -11.15
C LYS A 56 -4.35 36.29 -10.78
N GLY A 57 -4.65 36.15 -9.49
CA GLY A 57 -6.00 36.42 -8.96
C GLY A 57 -6.94 35.20 -8.83
N LYS A 58 -6.43 33.97 -8.90
CA LYS A 58 -7.21 32.78 -8.49
C LYS A 58 -7.18 32.62 -6.98
N THR A 59 -8.34 32.37 -6.36
CA THR A 59 -8.49 32.07 -4.93
C THR A 59 -7.91 30.69 -4.60
N ILE A 60 -7.51 30.47 -3.34
CA ILE A 60 -7.20 29.12 -2.80
C ILE A 60 -8.51 28.34 -2.59
N GLU A 61 -9.47 28.43 -3.51
CA GLU A 61 -10.66 27.60 -3.43
C GLU A 61 -10.32 26.21 -3.94
N SER A 62 -10.61 25.21 -3.10
CA SER A 62 -10.39 23.82 -3.45
C SER A 62 -11.42 23.39 -4.49
N HIS A 63 -10.96 22.81 -5.60
CA HIS A 63 -11.87 22.22 -6.57
C HIS A 63 -12.24 20.80 -6.11
N PRO A 64 -13.52 20.39 -6.14
CA PRO A 64 -13.95 19.07 -5.67
C PRO A 64 -13.19 17.92 -6.35
N ASP A 65 -12.78 18.07 -7.61
CA ASP A 65 -11.99 17.06 -8.32
C ASP A 65 -10.52 16.98 -7.88
N VAL A 66 -9.92 18.10 -7.45
CA VAL A 66 -8.57 18.12 -6.86
C VAL A 66 -8.60 17.46 -5.48
N ASP A 67 -9.60 17.78 -4.66
CA ASP A 67 -9.78 17.17 -3.33
C ASP A 67 -10.10 15.68 -3.40
N ARG A 68 -10.78 15.25 -4.47
CA ARG A 68 -10.96 13.82 -4.76
C ARG A 68 -9.61 13.14 -4.98
N VAL A 69 -8.84 13.54 -5.98
CA VAL A 69 -7.56 12.88 -6.26
C VAL A 69 -6.62 12.92 -5.04
N ARG A 70 -6.63 14.04 -4.29
CA ARG A 70 -5.89 14.15 -3.02
C ARG A 70 -6.34 13.14 -1.98
N ARG A 71 -7.64 12.94 -1.76
CA ARG A 71 -8.17 11.95 -0.82
C ARG A 71 -7.84 10.52 -1.23
N ALA A 72 -7.85 10.20 -2.52
CA ALA A 72 -7.40 8.91 -3.01
C ALA A 72 -5.90 8.69 -2.72
N HIS A 73 -5.07 9.69 -3.03
CA HIS A 73 -3.64 9.62 -2.76
C HIS A 73 -3.34 9.49 -1.26
N LEU A 74 -4.03 10.24 -0.39
CA LEU A 74 -3.90 10.11 1.06
C LEU A 74 -4.28 8.70 1.56
N ASN A 75 -5.38 8.13 1.04
CA ASN A 75 -5.75 6.77 1.40
C ASN A 75 -4.67 5.76 1.01
N ASP A 76 -4.06 5.95 -0.16
CA ASP A 76 -2.97 5.08 -0.58
C ASP A 76 -1.72 5.27 0.29
N LEU A 77 -1.41 6.50 0.71
CA LEU A 77 -0.32 6.79 1.67
C LEU A 77 -0.56 6.17 3.05
N GLU A 78 -1.81 6.05 3.49
CA GLU A 78 -2.14 5.42 4.77
C GLU A 78 -2.04 3.89 4.68
N ASN A 79 -2.41 3.28 3.56
CA ASN A 79 -2.56 1.83 3.48
C ASN A 79 -1.33 1.10 2.91
N ILE A 80 -0.69 1.65 1.89
CA ILE A 80 0.43 0.99 1.20
C ILE A 80 1.64 0.77 2.14
N PRO A 81 2.06 1.74 2.97
CA PRO A 81 3.15 1.52 3.91
C PRO A 81 2.84 0.43 4.96
N ILE A 82 1.59 0.35 5.44
CA ILE A 82 1.17 -0.71 6.37
C ILE A 82 1.27 -2.07 5.68
N PHE A 83 0.86 -2.16 4.42
CA PHE A 83 1.03 -3.37 3.61
C PHE A 83 2.50 -3.74 3.41
N TYR A 84 3.41 -2.78 3.18
CA TYR A 84 4.84 -3.08 3.07
C TYR A 84 5.40 -3.68 4.34
N MET A 85 5.06 -3.12 5.51
CA MET A 85 5.50 -3.65 6.79
C MET A 85 4.95 -5.06 7.06
N ALA A 86 3.65 -5.26 6.83
CA ALA A 86 3.01 -6.57 7.01
C ALA A 86 3.50 -7.61 5.99
N GLY A 87 3.75 -7.20 4.74
CA GLY A 87 4.23 -8.07 3.66
C GLY A 87 5.66 -8.56 3.89
N ILE A 88 6.57 -7.68 4.33
CA ILE A 88 7.92 -8.10 4.75
C ILE A 88 7.83 -9.08 5.93
N GLY A 89 7.03 -8.74 6.95
CA GLY A 89 6.79 -9.61 8.09
C GLY A 89 6.24 -10.98 7.70
N TYR A 90 5.34 -11.04 6.71
CA TYR A 90 4.77 -12.28 6.21
C TYR A 90 5.79 -13.09 5.38
N ALA A 91 6.59 -12.44 4.54
CA ALA A 91 7.65 -13.10 3.77
C ALA A 91 8.69 -13.81 4.66
N LEU A 92 8.99 -13.24 5.84
CA LEU A 92 9.91 -13.83 6.82
C LEU A 92 9.37 -15.09 7.52
N THR A 93 8.07 -15.37 7.40
CA THR A 93 7.42 -16.52 8.07
C THR A 93 7.30 -17.76 7.18
N ASP A 94 8.07 -17.83 6.10
CA ASP A 94 8.08 -18.90 5.09
C ASP A 94 6.66 -19.39 4.70
N PRO A 95 5.82 -18.51 4.10
CA PRO A 95 4.48 -18.87 3.67
C PRO A 95 4.47 -19.84 2.50
N ASN A 96 3.37 -20.57 2.38
CA ASN A 96 3.06 -21.25 1.13
C ASN A 96 3.09 -20.23 -0.02
N PRO A 97 3.93 -20.44 -1.05
CA PRO A 97 4.11 -19.49 -2.15
C PRO A 97 2.81 -19.11 -2.86
N SER A 98 1.92 -20.08 -3.06
CA SER A 98 0.65 -19.85 -3.76
C SER A 98 -0.26 -18.88 -3.02
N VAL A 99 -0.32 -19.01 -1.69
CA VAL A 99 -1.14 -18.14 -0.82
C VAL A 99 -0.53 -16.75 -0.76
N ALA A 100 0.79 -16.64 -0.64
CA ALA A 100 1.48 -15.36 -0.60
C ALA A 100 1.28 -14.56 -1.90
N VAL A 101 1.48 -15.22 -3.05
CA VAL A 101 1.24 -14.61 -4.37
C VAL A 101 -0.21 -14.14 -4.48
N ALA A 102 -1.18 -14.99 -4.11
CA ALA A 102 -2.59 -14.62 -4.17
C ALA A 102 -2.90 -13.39 -3.29
N LEU A 103 -2.37 -13.31 -2.07
CA LEU A 103 -2.58 -12.18 -1.16
C LEU A 103 -1.96 -10.88 -1.70
N TYR A 104 -0.71 -10.92 -2.16
CA TYR A 104 -0.02 -9.74 -2.69
C TYR A 104 -0.67 -9.24 -3.99
N SER A 105 -1.01 -10.15 -4.90
CA SER A 105 -1.69 -9.81 -6.15
C SER A 105 -3.10 -9.27 -5.89
N THR A 106 -3.88 -9.89 -5.00
CA THR A 106 -5.23 -9.42 -4.66
C THR A 106 -5.20 -8.04 -4.03
N TYR A 107 -4.27 -7.78 -3.11
CA TYR A 107 -4.10 -6.47 -2.52
C TYR A 107 -3.75 -5.41 -3.59
N THR A 108 -2.81 -5.73 -4.47
CA THR A 108 -2.37 -4.83 -5.54
C THR A 108 -3.51 -4.51 -6.51
N LEU A 109 -4.25 -5.53 -6.97
CA LEU A 109 -5.40 -5.37 -7.85
C LEU A 109 -6.51 -4.56 -7.17
N ALA A 110 -6.81 -4.83 -5.90
CA ALA A 110 -7.80 -4.07 -5.14
C ALA A 110 -7.42 -2.58 -5.04
N ARG A 111 -6.13 -2.26 -4.88
CA ARG A 111 -5.64 -0.87 -4.81
C ARG A 111 -5.60 -0.17 -6.16
N ILE A 112 -5.32 -0.88 -7.24
CA ILE A 112 -5.41 -0.35 -8.60
C ILE A 112 -6.87 -0.06 -8.93
N ALA A 113 -7.76 -1.02 -8.67
CA ALA A 113 -9.21 -0.87 -8.86
C ALA A 113 -9.76 0.31 -8.04
N HIS A 114 -9.33 0.47 -6.78
CA HIS A 114 -9.69 1.62 -5.95
C HIS A 114 -9.34 2.94 -6.63
N THR A 115 -8.13 3.07 -7.17
CA THR A 115 -7.74 4.31 -7.87
C THR A 115 -8.51 4.54 -9.17
N ILE A 116 -8.82 3.50 -9.94
CA ILE A 116 -9.63 3.65 -11.17
C ILE A 116 -11.05 4.12 -10.82
N VAL A 117 -11.66 3.46 -9.84
CA VAL A 117 -13.01 3.77 -9.33
C VAL A 117 -13.06 5.11 -8.58
N TYR A 118 -11.93 5.66 -8.14
CA TYR A 118 -11.92 6.96 -7.47
C TYR A 118 -11.57 8.10 -8.43
N ALA A 119 -10.60 7.89 -9.31
CA ALA A 119 -10.03 8.94 -10.16
C ALA A 119 -10.67 9.02 -11.56
N VAL A 120 -11.24 7.92 -12.09
CA VAL A 120 -11.71 7.84 -13.49
C VAL A 120 -13.22 7.69 -13.61
N HIS A 121 -13.88 6.96 -12.71
CA HIS A 121 -15.33 6.80 -12.73
C HIS A 121 -15.93 7.10 -11.37
N VAL A 122 -16.81 8.09 -11.27
CA VAL A 122 -17.48 8.44 -10.01
C VAL A 122 -18.51 7.35 -9.67
N VAL A 123 -18.06 6.30 -8.99
CA VAL A 123 -18.96 5.25 -8.50
C VAL A 123 -19.43 5.65 -7.09
N PRO A 124 -20.75 5.69 -6.82
CA PRO A 124 -21.28 5.95 -5.49
C PRO A 124 -20.84 4.87 -4.48
N GLN A 125 -20.91 5.18 -3.18
CA GLN A 125 -20.51 4.27 -2.09
C GLN A 125 -21.32 2.95 -2.17
N PRO A 126 -20.70 1.85 -2.65
CA PRO A 126 -20.18 0.81 -1.75
C PRO A 126 -18.80 0.26 -2.14
N ALA A 127 -18.30 0.55 -3.35
CA ALA A 127 -17.03 0.02 -3.85
C ALA A 127 -15.81 0.42 -3.01
N ARG A 128 -15.87 1.61 -2.40
CA ARG A 128 -14.83 2.12 -1.48
C ARG A 128 -14.73 1.31 -0.19
N GLY A 129 -15.87 0.93 0.39
CA GLY A 129 -15.90 0.15 1.63
C GLY A 129 -15.37 -1.27 1.39
N ILE A 130 -15.73 -1.88 0.27
CA ILE A 130 -15.27 -3.22 -0.11
C ILE A 130 -13.76 -3.23 -0.35
N SER A 131 -13.23 -2.29 -1.13
CA SER A 131 -11.78 -2.23 -1.40
C SER A 131 -10.96 -1.97 -0.13
N TRP A 132 -11.44 -1.07 0.74
CA TRP A 132 -10.82 -0.85 2.04
C TRP A 132 -10.87 -2.11 2.92
N GLY A 133 -12.03 -2.79 3.00
CA GLY A 133 -12.20 -4.00 3.79
C GLY A 133 -11.31 -5.15 3.35
N VAL A 134 -11.17 -5.37 2.03
CA VAL A 134 -10.25 -6.36 1.46
C VAL A 134 -8.80 -6.03 1.84
N GLY A 135 -8.39 -4.76 1.68
CA GLY A 135 -7.05 -4.34 2.07
C GLY A 135 -6.78 -4.52 3.56
N PHE A 136 -7.76 -4.18 4.40
CA PHE A 136 -7.67 -4.32 5.86
C PHE A 136 -7.56 -5.79 6.28
N ALA A 137 -8.41 -6.66 5.72
CA ALA A 137 -8.42 -8.09 6.02
C ALA A 137 -7.10 -8.78 5.62
N ILE A 138 -6.57 -8.48 4.43
CA ILE A 138 -5.30 -9.06 3.96
C ILE A 138 -4.14 -8.63 4.87
N THR A 139 -4.06 -7.33 5.18
CA THR A 139 -2.98 -6.79 6.03
C THR A 139 -3.08 -7.34 7.46
N GLY A 140 -4.29 -7.44 8.00
CA GLY A 140 -4.54 -8.03 9.31
C GLY A 140 -4.18 -9.52 9.36
N TYR A 141 -4.53 -10.29 8.34
CA TYR A 141 -4.15 -11.71 8.23
C TYR A 141 -2.63 -11.89 8.25
N MET A 142 -1.91 -11.11 7.43
CA MET A 142 -0.44 -11.15 7.39
C MET A 142 0.17 -10.81 8.75
N ALA A 143 -0.30 -9.72 9.38
CA ALA A 143 0.19 -9.30 10.69
C ALA A 143 -0.06 -10.36 11.78
N MET A 144 -1.25 -10.97 11.82
CA MET A 144 -1.56 -12.04 12.78
C MET A 144 -0.66 -13.26 12.57
N ARG A 145 -0.40 -13.64 11.31
CA ARG A 145 0.48 -14.76 10.98
C ARG A 145 1.92 -14.50 11.38
N THR A 146 2.41 -13.28 11.16
CA THR A 146 3.72 -12.81 11.62
C THR A 146 3.84 -12.87 13.14
N ILE A 147 2.85 -12.34 13.87
CA ILE A 147 2.85 -12.38 15.34
C ILE A 147 2.90 -13.82 15.84
N LYS A 148 2.05 -14.71 15.32
CA LYS A 148 2.01 -16.12 15.76
C LYS A 148 3.35 -16.82 15.56
N TYR A 149 3.99 -16.62 14.41
CA TYR A 149 5.28 -17.22 14.09
C TYR A 149 6.36 -16.76 15.07
N PHE A 150 6.57 -15.44 15.19
CA PHE A 150 7.63 -14.90 16.04
C PHE A 150 7.35 -15.05 17.54
N CYS A 151 6.10 -14.98 17.97
CA CYS A 151 5.74 -15.15 19.38
C CYS A 151 5.92 -16.62 19.83
N CYS A 152 5.64 -17.59 18.96
CA CYS A 152 5.88 -19.00 19.27
C CYS A 152 7.38 -19.35 19.27
N ASP A 153 8.11 -18.96 18.22
CA ASP A 153 9.53 -19.28 18.10
C ASP A 153 10.39 -18.55 19.14
N SER A 154 10.10 -17.28 19.45
CA SER A 154 10.82 -16.55 20.50
C SER A 154 10.52 -17.10 21.89
N CYS A 155 9.30 -17.61 22.12
CA CYS A 155 8.93 -18.24 23.39
C CYS A 155 9.63 -19.60 23.56
N ILE A 156 9.77 -20.38 22.48
CA ILE A 156 10.57 -21.63 22.47
C ILE A 156 12.06 -21.32 22.68
N ALA A 157 12.62 -20.30 22.01
CA ALA A 157 14.02 -19.91 22.14
C ALA A 157 14.35 -19.38 23.55
N LEU A 158 13.43 -18.61 24.16
CA LEU A 158 13.55 -18.21 25.57
C LEU A 158 13.47 -19.44 26.48
N CYS A 159 12.58 -20.39 26.22
CA CYS A 159 12.46 -21.60 27.04
C CYS A 159 13.70 -22.51 26.94
N GLN A 160 14.38 -22.57 25.78
CA GLN A 160 15.63 -23.32 25.62
C GLN A 160 16.84 -22.66 26.32
N ASN A 161 16.89 -21.33 26.36
CA ASN A 161 17.97 -20.59 27.05
C ASN A 161 17.85 -20.58 28.59
N TRP A 162 16.74 -21.08 29.16
CA TRP A 162 16.54 -21.20 30.61
C TRP A 162 16.78 -22.62 31.17
N VAL A 163 17.06 -23.61 30.31
CA VAL A 163 17.31 -25.01 30.69
C VAL A 163 18.82 -25.34 30.79
N HIS A 164 19.68 -24.33 30.68
CA HIS A 164 21.13 -24.41 30.91
C HIS A 164 21.55 -23.39 31.96
#